data_AF-A0A482WIN8-F1
#
_entry.id   AF-A0A482WIN8-F1
#
_cell.length_a   1.000
_cell.length_b   1.000
_cell.length_c   1.000
_cell.angle_alpha   90.00
_cell.angle_beta   90.00
_cell.angle_gamma   90.00
#
_symmetry.space_group_name_H-M   'P 1'
#
loop_
_entity.id
_entity.type
_entity.pdbx_description
1 polymer ?
#
loop_
_entity_poly.entity_id
_entity_poly.type
_entity_poly.pdbx_seq_one_letter_code
_entity_poly.pdbx_strand_id
1 'polypeptide(L)'
;WNMTDSCNVGCSCSSAIKYDPVCQLNKNLTFFSPCHAGCSYSEYNGTAKIFMNCTCADNGPVVPGFCPVDCYEQFMVFVILMSFLRLLSSTSRSSSSIIMIRCVAIEDKSISIGILEMGLILFAFLPAPIIYGLILGMY
;
A
#
# COMPACT_ATOMS: atom_id res chain seq x y z
N TRP A 1 -7.08 -19.08 1.28
CA TRP A 1 -6.48 -18.51 2.51
C TRP A 1 -7.33 -18.94 3.68
N ASN A 2 -6.81 -19.79 4.55
CA ASN A 2 -7.53 -20.20 5.76
C ASN A 2 -6.87 -19.47 6.94
N MET A 3 -7.55 -18.45 7.49
CA MET A 3 -7.07 -17.62 8.61
C MET A 3 -7.56 -18.16 9.96
N THR A 4 -7.99 -19.43 10.01
CA THR A 4 -8.31 -20.10 11.27
C THR A 4 -7.04 -20.57 11.96
N ASP A 5 -6.97 -20.29 13.26
CA ASP A 5 -5.92 -20.70 14.17
C ASP A 5 -6.57 -21.34 15.40
N SER A 6 -5.82 -22.11 16.20
CA SER A 6 -6.35 -22.85 17.35
C SER A 6 -7.10 -21.97 18.36
N CYS A 7 -6.80 -20.67 18.40
CA CYS A 7 -7.45 -19.70 19.27
C CYS A 7 -8.80 -19.19 18.74
N ASN A 8 -9.03 -19.14 17.41
CA ASN A 8 -10.27 -18.58 16.83
C ASN A 8 -11.24 -19.63 16.27
N VAL A 9 -10.92 -20.93 16.41
CA VAL A 9 -11.80 -22.04 15.99
C VAL A 9 -13.21 -21.96 16.63
N GLY A 10 -13.30 -21.44 17.85
CA GLY A 10 -14.58 -21.31 18.57
C GLY A 10 -15.52 -20.26 17.98
N CYS A 11 -15.02 -19.36 17.14
CA CYS A 11 -15.83 -18.27 16.57
C CYS A 11 -16.46 -18.63 15.22
N SER A 12 -16.03 -19.73 14.57
CA SER A 12 -16.53 -20.16 13.25
C SER A 12 -16.59 -19.00 12.23
N CYS A 13 -15.51 -18.23 12.13
CA CYS A 13 -15.47 -17.03 11.29
C CYS A 13 -15.80 -17.36 9.84
N SER A 14 -16.80 -16.67 9.29
CA SER A 14 -17.18 -16.83 7.88
C SER A 14 -16.03 -16.41 6.97
N SER A 15 -15.75 -17.21 5.94
CA SER A 15 -14.75 -16.90 4.92
C SER A 15 -15.07 -15.64 4.11
N ALA A 16 -16.32 -15.15 4.17
CA ALA A 16 -16.80 -13.95 3.48
C ALA A 16 -16.86 -12.72 4.39
N ILE A 17 -16.29 -12.77 5.59
CA ILE A 17 -16.31 -11.63 6.50
C ILE A 17 -15.51 -10.46 5.91
N LYS A 18 -16.10 -9.25 5.97
CA LYS A 18 -15.44 -8.03 5.52
C LYS A 18 -14.21 -7.75 6.39
N TYR A 19 -13.17 -7.22 5.75
CA TYR A 19 -12.00 -6.71 6.44
C TYR A 19 -12.37 -5.59 7.42
N ASP A 20 -12.07 -5.79 8.71
CA ASP A 20 -12.37 -4.86 9.80
C ASP A 20 -11.25 -4.95 10.86
N PRO A 21 -10.09 -4.32 10.62
CA PRO A 21 -8.88 -4.57 11.39
C PRO A 21 -9.04 -4.17 12.85
N VAL A 22 -8.46 -4.97 13.74
CA VAL A 22 -8.37 -4.69 15.18
C VAL A 22 -6.94 -4.85 15.68
N CYS A 23 -6.57 -4.04 16.66
CA CYS A 23 -5.23 -3.96 17.22
C CYS A 23 -5.19 -4.37 18.70
N GLN A 24 -4.25 -5.24 19.06
CA GLN A 24 -3.83 -5.47 20.43
C GLN A 24 -2.64 -4.55 20.75
N LEU A 25 -2.90 -3.44 21.45
CA LEU A 25 -1.91 -2.40 21.75
C LEU A 25 -0.67 -2.93 22.51
N ASN A 26 -0.86 -3.86 23.44
CA ASN A 26 0.23 -4.36 24.29
C ASN A 26 1.30 -5.15 23.53
N LYS A 27 0.92 -5.86 22.46
CA LYS A 27 1.82 -6.70 21.66
C LYS A 27 2.04 -6.16 20.25
N ASN A 28 1.41 -5.04 19.90
CA ASN A 28 1.42 -4.45 18.58
C ASN A 28 0.95 -5.44 17.47
N LEU A 29 -0.02 -6.29 17.79
CA LEU A 29 -0.54 -7.32 16.88
C LEU A 29 -1.86 -6.86 16.25
N THR A 30 -1.91 -6.85 14.92
CA THR A 30 -3.13 -6.51 14.16
C THR A 30 -3.78 -7.78 13.62
N PHE A 31 -5.09 -7.93 13.84
CA PHE A 31 -5.89 -9.05 13.35
C PHE A 31 -6.83 -8.59 12.23
N PHE A 32 -7.19 -9.51 11.33
CA PHE A 32 -8.05 -9.23 10.17
C PHE A 32 -9.46 -8.74 10.56
N SER A 33 -10.00 -9.30 11.63
CA SER A 33 -11.30 -8.95 12.20
C SER A 33 -11.38 -9.30 13.68
N PRO A 34 -12.36 -8.76 14.45
CA PRO A 34 -12.56 -9.15 15.84
C PRO A 34 -12.85 -10.65 16.02
N CYS A 35 -13.45 -11.29 15.01
CA CYS A 35 -13.66 -12.74 14.99
C CYS A 35 -12.34 -13.50 14.88
N HIS A 36 -11.44 -13.05 14.00
CA HIS A 36 -10.11 -13.66 13.84
C HIS A 36 -9.22 -13.45 15.07
N ALA A 37 -9.48 -12.40 15.86
CA ALA A 37 -8.87 -12.19 17.18
C ALA A 37 -9.49 -13.07 18.29
N GLY A 38 -10.58 -13.80 18.00
CA GLY A 38 -11.25 -14.68 18.96
C GLY A 38 -12.04 -13.95 20.04
N CYS A 39 -12.52 -12.73 19.75
CA CYS A 39 -13.22 -11.90 20.73
C CYS A 39 -14.66 -12.37 20.96
N SER A 40 -15.06 -12.45 22.23
CA SER A 40 -16.39 -12.93 22.61
C SER A 40 -17.44 -11.83 22.72
N TYR A 41 -17.06 -10.63 23.17
CA TYR A 41 -17.97 -9.50 23.30
C TYR A 41 -17.28 -8.17 23.06
N SER A 42 -18.09 -7.11 22.92
CA SER A 42 -17.61 -5.75 22.75
C SER A 42 -18.27 -4.81 23.74
N GLU A 43 -17.49 -3.87 24.25
CA GLU A 43 -17.92 -2.83 25.18
C GLU A 43 -17.65 -1.45 24.54
N TYR A 44 -18.47 -0.45 24.86
CA TYR A 44 -18.23 0.91 24.40
C TYR A 44 -17.50 1.71 25.48
N ASN A 45 -16.30 2.17 25.18
CA ASN A 45 -15.58 3.12 26.01
C ASN A 45 -15.70 4.51 25.37
N GLY A 46 -16.72 5.26 25.79
CA GLY A 46 -17.10 6.53 25.19
C GLY A 46 -17.57 6.36 23.74
N THR A 47 -16.81 6.90 22.78
CA THR A 47 -17.10 6.78 21.34
C THR A 47 -16.43 5.58 20.67
N ALA A 48 -15.49 4.91 21.35
CA ALA A 48 -14.75 3.79 20.79
C ALA A 48 -15.33 2.45 21.24
N LYS A 49 -15.58 1.55 20.29
CA LYS A 49 -15.99 0.16 20.56
C LYS A 49 -14.75 -0.68 20.84
N ILE A 50 -14.60 -1.22 22.03
CA ILE A 50 -13.48 -2.09 22.42
C ILE A 50 -13.96 -3.53 22.43
N PHE A 51 -13.16 -4.46 21.93
CA PHE A 51 -13.46 -5.89 21.98
C PHE A 51 -12.68 -6.55 23.12
N MET A 52 -13.35 -7.44 23.83
CA MET A 52 -12.88 -8.04 25.06
C MET A 52 -12.95 -9.56 24.98
N ASN A 53 -12.18 -10.22 25.85
CA ASN A 53 -12.11 -11.68 25.94
C ASN A 53 -11.78 -12.30 24.57
N CYS A 54 -10.64 -11.86 24.03
CA CYS A 54 -10.10 -12.24 22.74
C CYS A 54 -9.02 -13.31 22.93
N THR A 55 -9.35 -14.57 22.63
CA THR A 55 -8.46 -15.73 22.89
C THR A 55 -7.14 -15.65 22.13
N CYS A 56 -7.13 -15.10 20.91
CA CYS A 56 -5.90 -14.93 20.12
C CYS A 56 -5.06 -13.73 20.58
N ALA A 57 -5.62 -12.86 21.42
CA ALA A 57 -4.96 -11.67 21.95
C ALA A 57 -4.67 -11.81 23.46
N ASP A 58 -4.35 -13.03 23.92
CA ASP A 58 -4.10 -13.38 25.33
C ASP A 58 -5.25 -13.02 26.29
N ASN A 59 -6.48 -13.08 25.80
CA ASN A 59 -7.68 -12.60 26.51
C ASN A 59 -7.66 -11.10 26.85
N GLY A 60 -6.75 -10.34 26.24
CA GLY A 60 -6.63 -8.90 26.39
C GLY A 60 -7.66 -8.12 25.55
N PRO A 61 -7.84 -6.83 25.86
CA PRO A 61 -8.65 -5.94 25.04
C PRO A 61 -7.98 -5.67 23.69
N VAL A 62 -8.78 -5.58 22.64
CA VAL A 62 -8.34 -5.09 21.32
C VAL A 62 -9.21 -3.92 20.88
N VAL A 63 -8.60 -2.98 20.18
CA VAL A 63 -9.24 -1.75 19.71
C VAL A 63 -9.41 -1.77 18.20
N PRO A 64 -10.46 -1.14 17.65
CA PRO A 64 -10.68 -1.06 16.22
C PRO A 64 -9.60 -0.21 15.56
N GLY A 65 -9.18 -0.64 14.37
CA GLY A 65 -8.12 -0.02 13.60
C GLY A 65 -6.81 -0.80 13.65
N PHE A 66 -5.80 -0.20 13.02
CA PHE A 66 -4.46 -0.76 12.89
C PHE A 66 -3.61 -0.41 14.11
N CYS A 67 -2.68 -1.29 14.45
CA CYS A 67 -1.66 -0.96 15.41
C CYS A 67 -0.66 0.07 14.86
N PRO A 68 -0.05 0.91 15.72
CA PRO A 68 1.02 1.81 15.30
C PRO A 68 2.20 0.99 14.74
N VAL A 69 2.43 1.13 13.45
CA VAL A 69 3.56 0.53 12.76
C VAL A 69 4.65 1.59 12.59
N ASP A 70 5.86 1.27 13.05
CA ASP A 70 7.02 2.11 12.76
C ASP A 70 7.55 1.76 11.37
N CYS A 71 7.20 2.60 10.39
CA CYS A 71 7.56 2.42 8.99
C CYS A 71 8.76 3.29 8.58
N TYR A 72 9.50 3.88 9.53
CA TYR A 72 10.53 4.86 9.21
C TYR A 72 11.63 4.29 8.31
N GLU A 73 12.15 3.10 8.63
CA GLU A 73 13.20 2.44 7.85
C GLU A 73 12.74 2.08 6.43
N GLN A 74 11.57 1.47 6.30
CA GLN A 74 10.99 1.08 5.01
C GLN A 74 10.69 2.32 4.15
N PHE A 75 10.20 3.38 4.78
CA PHE A 75 9.98 4.66 4.12
C PHE A 75 11.29 5.28 3.65
N MET A 76 12.33 5.29 4.47
CA MET A 76 13.64 5.83 4.09
C MET A 76 14.27 5.05 2.94
N VAL A 77 14.21 3.71 2.99
CA VAL A 77 14.66 2.86 1.88
C VAL A 77 13.90 3.19 0.59
N PHE A 78 12.57 3.31 0.66
CA PHE A 78 11.76 3.70 -0.49
C PHE A 78 12.16 5.08 -1.04
N VAL A 79 12.33 6.08 -0.18
CA VAL A 79 12.71 7.44 -0.58
C VAL A 79 14.09 7.46 -1.22
N ILE A 80 15.08 6.78 -0.65
CA ILE A 80 16.45 6.73 -1.19
C ILE A 80 16.44 6.04 -2.56
N LEU A 81 15.81 4.87 -2.66
CA LEU A 81 15.72 4.12 -3.91
C LEU A 81 14.99 4.91 -5.00
N MET A 82 13.83 5.48 -4.68
CA MET A 82 13.07 6.29 -5.62
C MET A 82 13.83 7.55 -6.05
N SER A 83 14.51 8.22 -5.11
CA SER A 83 15.34 9.38 -5.44
C SER A 83 16.47 9.00 -6.40
N PHE A 84 17.17 7.90 -6.14
CA PHE A 84 18.21 7.40 -7.03
C PHE A 84 17.67 7.04 -8.41
N LEU A 85 16.56 6.30 -8.48
CA LEU A 85 15.91 5.95 -9.75
C LEU A 85 15.45 7.19 -10.54
N ARG A 86 14.95 8.23 -9.84
CA ARG A 86 14.57 9.51 -10.44
C ARG A 86 15.77 10.27 -10.97
N LEU A 87 16.89 10.28 -10.25
CA LEU A 87 18.14 10.88 -10.71
C LEU A 87 18.62 10.22 -11.99
N LEU A 88 18.71 8.88 -12.02
CA LEU A 88 19.08 8.13 -13.22
C LEU A 88 18.13 8.40 -14.39
N SER A 89 16.82 8.44 -14.13
CA SER A 89 15.81 8.73 -15.15
C SER A 89 15.98 10.15 -15.70
N SER A 90 16.19 11.15 -14.84
CA SER A 90 16.37 12.55 -15.23
C SER A 90 17.65 12.77 -16.07
N THR A 91 18.77 12.17 -15.67
CA THR A 91 20.00 12.20 -16.45
C THR A 91 19.80 11.53 -17.81
N SER A 92 19.16 10.36 -17.84
CA SER A 92 18.87 9.63 -19.09
C SER A 92 18.01 10.44 -20.06
N ARG A 93 17.00 11.17 -19.55
CA ARG A 93 16.18 12.08 -20.36
C ARG A 93 17.01 13.21 -20.94
N SER A 94 17.81 13.87 -20.10
CA SER A 94 18.70 14.96 -20.52
C SER A 94 19.68 14.52 -21.61
N SER A 95 20.33 13.36 -21.44
CA SER A 95 21.24 12.79 -22.44
C SER A 95 20.54 12.47 -23.75
N SER A 96 19.34 11.89 -23.69
CA SER A 96 18.55 11.54 -24.89
C SER A 96 18.16 12.80 -25.69
N SER A 97 17.75 13.87 -25.00
CA SER A 97 17.41 15.14 -25.63
C SER A 97 18.62 15.78 -26.33
N ILE A 98 19.82 15.70 -25.74
CA ILE A 98 21.05 16.22 -26.37
C ILE A 98 21.36 15.48 -27.67
N ILE A 99 21.24 14.15 -27.67
CA ILE A 99 21.50 13.33 -28.86
C ILE A 99 20.49 13.69 -29.97
N MET A 100 19.21 13.80 -29.63
CA MET A 100 18.16 14.10 -30.61
C MET A 100 18.36 15.47 -31.29
N ILE A 101 18.78 16.48 -30.54
CA ILE A 101 19.08 17.82 -31.07
C ILE A 101 20.24 17.80 -32.11
N ARG A 102 21.16 16.82 -32.03
CA ARG A 102 22.27 16.68 -32.99
C ARG A 102 21.86 16.01 -34.30
N CYS A 103 20.77 15.26 -34.30
CA CYS A 103 20.28 14.51 -35.46
C CYS A 103 19.26 15.28 -36.30
N VAL A 104 18.82 16.46 -35.85
CA VAL A 104 17.68 17.19 -36.42
C VAL A 104 18.08 18.62 -36.81
N ALA A 105 17.46 19.15 -37.88
CA ALA A 105 17.65 20.52 -38.35
C ALA A 105 17.30 21.55 -37.28
N ILE A 106 17.87 22.76 -37.35
CA ILE A 106 17.74 23.77 -36.28
C ILE A 106 16.28 24.17 -36.02
N GLU A 107 15.46 24.12 -37.07
CA GLU A 107 14.04 24.51 -37.09
C GLU A 107 13.14 23.49 -36.37
N ASP A 108 13.52 22.20 -36.37
CA ASP A 108 12.65 21.09 -35.92
C ASP A 108 13.01 20.54 -34.52
N LYS A 109 13.96 21.17 -33.83
CA LYS A 109 14.51 20.68 -32.55
C LYS A 109 13.46 20.58 -31.45
N SER A 110 12.65 21.63 -31.28
CA SER A 110 11.62 21.69 -30.23
C SER A 110 10.48 20.71 -30.52
N ILE A 111 10.08 20.58 -31.79
CA ILE A 111 9.03 19.66 -32.24
C ILE A 111 9.44 18.21 -31.97
N SER A 112 10.68 17.85 -32.28
CA SER A 112 11.20 16.49 -32.08
C SER A 112 11.18 16.05 -30.60
N ILE A 113 11.57 16.94 -29.68
CA ILE A 113 11.50 16.68 -28.23
C ILE A 113 10.05 16.52 -27.77
N GLY A 114 9.15 17.38 -28.27
CA GLY A 114 7.73 17.29 -27.96
C GLY A 114 7.10 15.96 -28.39
N ILE A 115 7.43 15.46 -29.58
CA ILE A 115 6.91 14.18 -30.09
C ILE A 115 7.40 13.01 -29.24
N LEU A 116 8.69 13.00 -28.86
CA LEU A 116 9.26 11.96 -28.00
C LEU A 116 8.55 11.91 -26.63
N GLU A 117 8.42 13.06 -25.97
CA GLU A 117 7.74 13.17 -24.66
C GLU A 117 6.25 12.85 -24.75
N MET A 118 5.57 13.28 -25.82
CA MET A 118 4.18 12.92 -26.07
C MET A 118 4.01 11.40 -26.17
N GLY A 119 4.90 10.71 -26.89
CA GLY A 119 4.89 9.24 -26.97
C GLY A 119 5.06 8.59 -25.60
N LEU A 120 6.00 9.07 -24.79
CA LEU A 120 6.24 8.54 -23.44
C LEU A 120 5.04 8.74 -22.51
N ILE A 121 4.38 9.90 -22.60
CA ILE A 121 3.19 10.18 -21.83
C ILE A 121 2.05 9.24 -22.24
N LEU A 122 1.79 9.10 -23.54
CA LEU A 122 0.72 8.26 -24.08
C LEU A 122 0.91 6.78 -23.77
N PHE A 123 2.12 6.25 -23.89
CA PHE A 123 2.37 4.80 -23.81
C PHE A 123 2.89 4.31 -22.46
N ALA A 124 3.45 5.18 -21.61
CA ALA A 124 3.97 4.78 -20.31
C ALA A 124 3.24 5.46 -19.14
N PHE A 125 3.20 6.79 -19.10
CA PHE A 125 2.72 7.51 -17.92
C PHE A 125 1.20 7.49 -17.74
N LEU A 126 0.43 7.54 -18.83
CA LEU A 126 -1.04 7.42 -18.80
C LEU A 126 -1.54 6.01 -18.44
N PRO A 127 -1.07 4.92 -19.10
CA PRO A 127 -1.59 3.59 -18.81
C PRO A 127 -1.12 3.03 -17.46
N ALA A 128 0.07 3.42 -16.96
CA ALA A 128 0.60 2.90 -15.71
C ALA A 128 -0.34 3.04 -14.50
N PRO A 129 -0.85 4.22 -14.11
CA PRO A 129 -1.75 4.37 -12.97
C PRO A 129 -3.10 3.67 -13.18
N ILE A 130 -3.60 3.60 -14.43
CA ILE A 130 -4.84 2.91 -14.76
C ILE A 130 -4.69 1.40 -14.50
N ILE A 131 -3.59 0.81 -15.00
CA ILE A 131 -3.29 -0.61 -14.80
C ILE A 131 -3.07 -0.91 -13.32
N TYR A 132 -2.30 -0.08 -12.60
CA TYR A 132 -2.12 -0.24 -11.16
C TYR A 132 -3.44 -0.14 -10.39
N GLY A 133 -4.30 0.80 -10.75
CA GLY A 133 -5.63 0.95 -10.15
C GLY A 133 -6.51 -0.27 -10.39
N LEU A 134 -6.50 -0.85 -11.59
CA LEU A 134 -7.23 -2.08 -11.90
C LEU A 134 -6.71 -3.27 -11.08
N ILE A 135 -5.39 -3.44 -10.97
CA ILE A 135 -4.79 -4.54 -10.20
C ILE A 135 -5.20 -4.46 -8.73
N LEU A 136 -5.15 -3.26 -8.13
CA LEU A 136 -5.52 -3.07 -6.72
C LEU A 136 -7.03 -3.17 -6.49
N GLY A 137 -7.86 -2.70 -7.43
CA GLY A 137 -9.33 -2.77 -7.32
C GLY A 137 -9.92 -4.15 -7.60
N MET A 138 -9.13 -5.10 -8.12
CA MET A 138 -9.54 -6.50 -8.33
C MET A 138 -9.43 -7.37 -7.07
N TYR A 139 -8.89 -6.84 -5.96
CA TYR A 139 -8.75 -7.53 -4.67
C TYR A 139 -9.70 -6.93 -3.63
#